data_AF-A0A653M203-F1
#
_entry.id   AF-A0A653M203-F1
#
_cell.length_a   1.000
_cell.length_b   1.000
_cell.length_c   1.000
_cell.angle_alpha   90.00
_cell.angle_beta   90.00
_cell.angle_gamma   90.00
#
_symmetry.space_group_name_H-M   'P 1'
#
loop_
_entity.id
_entity.type
_entity.pdbx_description
1 polymer ?
#
loop_
_entity_poly.entity_id
_entity_poly.type
_entity_poly.pdbx_seq_one_letter_code
_entity_poly.pdbx_strand_id
1 'polypeptide(L)'
;MKTLLSAAFLSLFSLASTTVQAEPVALTLKLVDEAGKPLAGRDVRVAIGSDAEISAPGTGQQLSTDAGGVIRMQGEATIDRRSVSSTSIYTRHPAEHLVIGVELDLIGRRALYRVRLDQTKAGTVGQINAFLAGAGGRFDQPLAFHADTQSWSLPDEPAGLRLTGIGAELVAQSMTGTAETGRTIILTIAKQSFKRR
;
A
#
# COMPACT_ATOMS: atom_id res chain seq x y z
N MET A 1 60.61 -7.56 41.01
CA MET A 1 60.00 -7.46 39.68
C MET A 1 58.50 -7.65 39.83
N LYS A 2 57.69 -6.63 39.51
CA LYS A 2 56.23 -6.62 39.65
C LYS A 2 55.61 -6.84 38.26
N THR A 3 54.85 -7.90 38.06
CA THR A 3 54.03 -8.11 36.87
C THR A 3 52.59 -7.74 37.18
N LEU A 4 52.10 -6.70 36.52
CA LEU A 4 50.71 -6.24 36.56
C LEU A 4 49.90 -7.07 35.55
N LEU A 5 48.89 -7.79 36.03
CA LEU A 5 47.84 -8.39 35.20
C LEU A 5 46.80 -7.32 34.92
N SER A 6 46.74 -6.86 33.67
CA SER A 6 45.70 -5.97 33.17
C SER A 6 44.46 -6.80 32.83
N ALA A 7 43.39 -6.64 33.60
CA ALA A 7 42.08 -7.21 33.29
C ALA A 7 41.41 -6.35 32.21
N ALA A 8 41.29 -6.89 30.99
CA ALA A 8 40.53 -6.27 29.91
C ALA A 8 39.02 -6.42 30.19
N PHE A 9 38.35 -5.30 30.47
CA PHE A 9 36.90 -5.20 30.49
C PHE A 9 36.38 -5.32 29.05
N LEU A 10 35.83 -6.48 28.69
CA LEU A 10 34.99 -6.60 27.50
C LEU A 10 33.62 -5.97 27.79
N SER A 11 33.46 -4.70 27.43
CA SER A 11 32.14 -4.07 27.35
C SER A 11 31.37 -4.65 26.16
N LEU A 12 30.50 -5.63 26.44
CA LEU A 12 29.48 -6.10 25.51
C LEU A 12 28.45 -4.97 25.30
N PHE A 13 28.64 -4.19 24.25
CA PHE A 13 27.60 -3.31 23.72
C PHE A 13 26.47 -4.19 23.18
N SER A 14 25.44 -4.41 24.01
CA SER A 14 24.17 -4.94 23.55
C SER A 14 23.49 -3.86 22.72
N LEU A 15 23.67 -3.92 21.41
CA LEU A 15 22.84 -3.18 20.46
C LEU A 15 21.40 -3.66 20.67
N ALA A 16 20.58 -2.85 21.32
CA ALA A 16 19.14 -3.08 21.37
C ALA A 16 18.62 -3.02 19.93
N SER A 17 18.49 -4.18 19.29
CA SER A 17 17.74 -4.31 18.06
C SER A 17 16.31 -3.90 18.36
N THR A 18 15.89 -2.72 17.90
CA THR A 18 14.47 -2.39 17.80
C THR A 18 13.85 -3.43 16.87
N THR A 19 13.20 -4.43 17.44
CA THR A 19 12.40 -5.39 16.68
C THR A 19 11.26 -4.61 16.05
N VAL A 20 11.33 -4.45 14.74
CA VAL A 20 10.20 -4.05 13.92
C VAL A 20 9.15 -5.16 14.08
N GLN A 21 8.21 -4.95 15.00
CA GLN A 21 7.21 -5.94 15.35
C GLN A 21 6.04 -5.86 14.37
N ALA A 22 5.56 -7.01 13.89
CA ALA A 22 4.34 -7.08 13.13
C ALA A 22 3.15 -6.79 14.06
N GLU A 23 2.26 -5.89 13.62
CA GLU A 23 1.05 -5.50 14.34
C GLU A 23 -0.17 -6.16 13.69
N PRO A 24 -1.20 -6.58 14.45
CA PRO A 24 -2.42 -7.13 13.88
C PRO A 24 -3.20 -6.04 13.15
N VAL A 25 -3.69 -6.35 11.96
CA VAL A 25 -4.44 -5.47 11.06
C VAL A 25 -5.78 -6.09 10.70
N ALA A 26 -6.86 -5.39 10.97
CA ALA A 26 -8.20 -5.68 10.47
C ALA A 26 -8.54 -4.76 9.30
N LEU A 27 -8.67 -5.32 8.10
CA LEU A 27 -8.98 -4.60 6.88
C LEU A 27 -10.44 -4.81 6.47
N THR A 28 -11.14 -3.71 6.20
CA THR A 28 -12.40 -3.69 5.44
C THR A 28 -12.18 -2.94 4.13
N LEU A 29 -12.26 -3.65 3.00
CA LEU A 29 -12.14 -3.10 1.66
C LEU A 29 -13.50 -3.12 0.97
N LYS A 30 -14.00 -1.98 0.50
CA LYS A 30 -15.19 -1.88 -0.33
C LYS A 30 -14.82 -1.54 -1.77
N LEU A 31 -15.30 -2.32 -2.72
CA LEU A 31 -15.19 -2.07 -4.14
C LEU A 31 -16.52 -1.58 -4.70
N VAL A 32 -16.47 -0.45 -5.41
CA VAL A 32 -17.62 0.14 -6.10
C VAL A 32 -17.24 0.47 -7.54
N ASP A 33 -18.23 0.68 -8.41
CA ASP A 33 -18.02 1.29 -9.72
C ASP A 33 -17.96 2.82 -9.63
N GLU A 34 -17.79 3.49 -10.78
CA GLU A 34 -17.76 4.95 -10.89
C GLU A 34 -19.04 5.64 -10.37
N ALA A 35 -20.18 4.94 -10.39
CA ALA A 35 -21.45 5.45 -9.88
C ALA A 35 -21.63 5.16 -8.38
N GLY A 36 -20.64 4.56 -7.72
CA GLY A 36 -20.70 4.16 -6.32
C GLY A 36 -21.49 2.87 -6.07
N LYS A 37 -21.89 2.15 -7.11
CA LYS A 37 -22.60 0.88 -6.96
C LYS A 37 -21.62 -0.22 -6.53
N PRO A 38 -21.97 -1.05 -5.55
CA PRO A 38 -21.15 -2.19 -5.14
C PRO A 38 -20.76 -3.13 -6.28
N LEU A 39 -19.50 -3.52 -6.32
CA LEU A 39 -18.99 -4.57 -7.20
C LEU A 39 -18.96 -5.90 -6.47
N ALA A 40 -20.07 -6.64 -6.51
CA ALA A 40 -20.21 -7.95 -5.86
C ALA A 40 -19.58 -9.10 -6.67
N GLY A 41 -19.18 -10.17 -5.97
CA GLY A 41 -18.67 -11.41 -6.58
C GLY A 41 -17.38 -11.24 -7.37
N ARG A 42 -16.58 -10.21 -7.07
CA ARG A 42 -15.30 -9.95 -7.72
C ARG A 42 -14.20 -10.65 -6.97
N ASP A 43 -13.45 -11.47 -7.69
CA ASP A 43 -12.21 -12.08 -7.20
C ASP A 43 -11.08 -11.05 -7.20
N VAL A 44 -10.45 -10.89 -6.05
CA VAL A 44 -9.44 -9.87 -5.76
C VAL A 44 -8.33 -10.51 -4.94
N ARG A 45 -7.08 -10.26 -5.30
CA ARG A 45 -5.94 -10.57 -4.42
C ARG A 45 -5.66 -9.36 -3.53
N VAL A 46 -5.63 -9.56 -2.23
CA VAL A 46 -5.35 -8.51 -1.24
C VAL A 46 -4.10 -8.88 -0.43
N ALA A 47 -3.16 -7.96 -0.32
CA ALA A 47 -1.94 -8.11 0.46
C ALA A 47 -1.75 -6.90 1.38
N ILE A 48 -1.21 -7.12 2.57
CA ILE A 48 -0.90 -6.08 3.56
C ILE A 48 0.58 -6.24 3.90
N GLY A 49 1.34 -5.14 3.90
CA GLY A 49 2.77 -5.18 4.23
C GLY A 49 3.56 -4.04 3.61
N SER A 50 4.87 -4.23 3.46
CA SER A 50 5.74 -3.28 2.78
C SER A 50 5.52 -3.28 1.26
N ASP A 51 5.90 -2.18 0.60
CA ASP A 51 5.94 -2.08 -0.86
C ASP A 51 6.67 -3.28 -1.50
N ALA A 52 7.74 -3.75 -0.86
CA ALA A 52 8.55 -4.83 -1.38
C ALA A 52 7.82 -6.18 -1.33
N GLU A 53 7.12 -6.47 -0.23
CA GLU A 53 6.44 -7.74 0.00
C GLU A 53 5.17 -7.85 -0.87
N ILE A 54 4.32 -6.82 -0.86
CA ILE A 54 3.04 -6.85 -1.57
C ILE A 54 3.21 -6.96 -3.09
N SER A 55 4.36 -6.48 -3.59
CA SER A 55 4.66 -6.49 -5.02
C SER A 55 5.13 -7.85 -5.52
N ALA A 56 5.54 -8.75 -4.63
CA ALA A 56 6.00 -10.07 -5.05
C ALA A 56 4.85 -10.90 -5.67
N PRO A 57 5.18 -11.73 -6.68
CA PRO A 57 4.18 -12.60 -7.30
C PRO A 57 3.63 -13.57 -6.25
N GLY A 58 2.31 -13.72 -6.21
CA GLY A 58 1.64 -14.67 -5.31
C GLY A 58 1.48 -14.23 -3.86
N THR A 59 2.03 -13.09 -3.43
CA THR A 59 1.79 -12.56 -2.08
C THR A 59 0.35 -12.12 -1.88
N GLY A 60 -0.23 -12.40 -0.70
CA GLY A 60 -1.57 -11.98 -0.34
C GLY A 60 -2.59 -13.12 -0.35
N GLN A 61 -3.85 -12.77 -0.13
CA GLN A 61 -4.98 -13.68 -0.08
C GLN A 61 -5.91 -13.42 -1.25
N GLN A 62 -6.33 -14.50 -1.93
CA GLN A 62 -7.39 -14.43 -2.92
C GLN A 62 -8.74 -14.43 -2.19
N LEU A 63 -9.51 -13.38 -2.37
CA LEU A 63 -10.79 -13.14 -1.70
C LEU A 63 -11.83 -12.72 -2.74
N SER A 64 -13.11 -12.88 -2.42
CA SER A 64 -14.21 -12.44 -3.28
C SER A 64 -15.05 -11.40 -2.55
N THR A 65 -15.49 -10.35 -3.24
CA THR A 65 -16.39 -9.36 -2.65
C THR A 65 -17.78 -9.93 -2.35
N ASP A 66 -18.33 -9.57 -1.19
CA ASP A 66 -19.71 -9.91 -0.82
C ASP A 66 -20.75 -9.14 -1.66
N ALA A 67 -22.04 -9.35 -1.39
CA ALA A 67 -23.12 -8.67 -2.09
C ALA A 67 -23.08 -7.13 -1.94
N GLY A 68 -22.45 -6.62 -0.88
CA GLY A 68 -22.20 -5.21 -0.63
C GLY A 68 -20.90 -4.69 -1.26
N GLY A 69 -20.20 -5.53 -2.03
CA GLY A 69 -18.91 -5.20 -2.63
C GLY A 69 -17.77 -5.20 -1.61
N VAL A 70 -17.94 -5.84 -0.46
CA VAL A 70 -17.01 -5.75 0.67
C VAL A 70 -16.18 -7.02 0.83
N ILE A 71 -14.90 -6.83 1.14
CA ILE A 71 -13.96 -7.83 1.64
C ILE A 71 -13.58 -7.46 3.07
N ARG A 72 -13.55 -8.46 3.96
CA ARG A 72 -13.04 -8.33 5.32
C ARG A 72 -11.90 -9.32 5.50
N MET A 73 -10.77 -8.84 5.98
CA MET A 73 -9.55 -9.61 6.14
C MET A 73 -8.88 -9.26 7.47
N GLN A 74 -8.25 -10.25 8.10
CA GLN A 74 -7.29 -10.04 9.18
C GLN A 74 -5.91 -10.46 8.70
N GLY A 75 -4.89 -9.75 9.15
CA GLY A 75 -3.49 -10.06 8.86
C GLY A 75 -2.56 -9.42 9.87
N GLU A 76 -1.27 -9.57 9.65
CA GLU A 76 -0.24 -8.88 10.41
C GLU A 76 0.62 -8.07 9.45
N ALA A 77 1.06 -6.89 9.88
CA ALA A 77 1.93 -6.05 9.08
C ALA A 77 2.88 -5.25 9.94
N THR A 78 4.08 -5.04 9.42
CA THR A 78 4.98 -4.02 9.94
C THR A 78 4.41 -2.63 9.67
N ILE A 79 4.31 -1.82 10.72
CA ILE A 79 3.94 -0.41 10.62
C ILE A 79 5.20 0.45 10.68
N ASP A 80 5.51 1.09 9.56
CA ASP A 80 6.70 1.94 9.44
C ASP A 80 6.42 3.31 10.06
N ARG A 81 7.36 3.84 10.84
CA ARG A 81 7.28 5.22 11.33
C ARG A 81 8.13 6.13 10.47
N ARG A 82 7.50 7.14 9.86
CA ARG A 82 8.19 8.09 8.96
C ARG A 82 7.76 9.52 9.21
N SER A 83 8.44 10.45 8.55
CA SER A 83 8.16 11.88 8.64
C SER A 83 7.59 12.37 7.30
N VAL A 84 6.37 12.90 7.32
CA VAL A 84 5.65 13.38 6.14
C VAL A 84 5.47 14.90 6.17
N SER A 85 5.67 15.59 5.04
CA SER A 85 5.45 17.04 4.96
C SER A 85 3.96 17.33 4.73
N SER A 86 3.37 18.21 5.54
CA SER A 86 2.05 18.76 5.22
C SER A 86 2.23 20.15 4.63
N THR A 87 1.98 20.29 3.32
CA THR A 87 1.79 21.54 2.54
C THR A 87 2.87 22.64 2.61
N SER A 88 3.80 22.59 3.57
CA SER A 88 4.93 23.49 3.76
C SER A 88 6.19 22.64 3.91
N ILE A 89 7.23 22.96 3.15
CA ILE A 89 8.53 22.27 3.17
C ILE A 89 9.21 22.30 4.56
N TYR A 90 8.71 23.13 5.49
CA TYR A 90 9.28 23.34 6.81
C TYR A 90 8.61 22.55 7.94
N THR A 91 7.37 22.05 7.75
CA THR A 91 6.65 21.31 8.80
C THR A 91 6.50 19.86 8.39
N ARG A 92 7.25 18.99 9.06
CA ARG A 92 7.08 17.54 8.93
C ARG A 92 6.38 16.98 10.16
N HIS A 93 5.48 16.03 9.92
CA HIS A 93 4.71 15.35 10.95
C HIS A 93 5.16 13.90 11.04
N PRO A 94 5.32 13.34 12.25
CA PRO A 94 5.45 11.90 12.39
C PRO A 94 4.18 11.23 11.87
N ALA A 95 4.36 10.17 11.10
CA ALA A 95 3.30 9.36 10.53
C ALA A 95 3.61 7.88 10.70
N GLU A 96 2.56 7.12 10.94
CA GLU A 96 2.57 5.66 10.86
C GLU A 96 2.14 5.26 9.47
N HIS A 97 2.93 4.41 8.82
CA HIS A 97 2.83 4.09 7.42
C HIS A 97 2.52 2.62 7.21
N LEU A 98 1.55 2.36 6.35
CA LEU A 98 1.15 1.02 5.92
C LEU A 98 0.84 1.03 4.43
N VAL A 99 1.09 -0.10 3.77
CA VAL A 99 0.69 -0.30 2.38
C VAL A 99 -0.23 -1.52 2.25
N ILE A 100 -1.28 -1.34 1.46
CA ILE A 100 -2.20 -2.41 1.07
C ILE A 100 -2.15 -2.55 -0.45
N GLY A 101 -1.83 -3.75 -0.91
CA GLY A 101 -1.90 -4.12 -2.31
C GLY A 101 -3.28 -4.72 -2.64
N VAL A 102 -3.96 -4.17 -3.62
CA VAL A 102 -5.23 -4.69 -4.15
C VAL A 102 -5.05 -4.99 -5.63
N GLU A 103 -5.15 -6.25 -6.02
CA GLU A 103 -5.02 -6.62 -7.42
C GLU A 103 -6.37 -6.53 -8.15
N LEU A 104 -6.42 -5.71 -9.21
CA LEU A 104 -7.60 -5.51 -10.03
C LEU A 104 -7.21 -5.53 -11.52
N ASP A 105 -8.23 -5.65 -12.38
CA ASP A 105 -8.05 -5.52 -13.82
C ASP A 105 -7.78 -4.05 -14.24
N LEU A 106 -6.76 -3.87 -15.06
CA LEU A 106 -6.47 -2.66 -15.80
C LEU A 106 -6.45 -2.98 -17.30
N ILE A 107 -7.60 -2.86 -17.95
CA ILE A 107 -7.74 -3.00 -19.41
C ILE A 107 -7.30 -4.40 -19.87
N GLY A 108 -7.83 -5.43 -19.22
CA GLY A 108 -7.51 -6.83 -19.54
C GLY A 108 -6.16 -7.30 -18.98
N ARG A 109 -5.46 -6.48 -18.19
CA ARG A 109 -4.19 -6.83 -17.55
C ARG A 109 -4.34 -6.80 -16.03
N ARG A 110 -3.67 -7.72 -15.34
CA ARG A 110 -3.59 -7.70 -13.88
C ARG A 110 -2.73 -6.51 -13.44
N ALA A 111 -3.23 -5.69 -12.53
CA ALA A 111 -2.49 -4.57 -11.94
C ALA A 111 -2.61 -4.61 -10.42
N LEU A 112 -1.51 -4.33 -9.72
CA LEU A 112 -1.50 -4.14 -8.28
C LEU A 112 -1.71 -2.65 -7.97
N TYR A 113 -2.84 -2.33 -7.38
CA TYR A 113 -3.13 -1.02 -6.82
C TYR A 113 -2.55 -0.96 -5.41
N ARG A 114 -1.48 -0.18 -5.24
CA ARG A 114 -0.87 0.07 -3.93
C ARG A 114 -1.56 1.25 -3.29
N VAL A 115 -2.27 0.99 -2.21
CA VAL A 115 -2.87 2.00 -1.34
C VAL A 115 -1.90 2.26 -0.19
N ARG A 116 -1.27 3.42 -0.21
CA ARG A 116 -0.37 3.90 0.85
C ARG A 116 -1.18 4.72 1.84
N LEU A 117 -1.05 4.41 3.11
CA LEU A 117 -1.70 5.11 4.20
C LEU A 117 -0.64 5.73 5.09
N ASP A 118 -0.84 6.98 5.46
CA ASP A 118 -0.07 7.70 6.47
C ASP A 118 -1.03 8.19 7.55
N GLN A 119 -0.97 7.60 8.74
CA GLN A 119 -1.72 8.06 9.89
C GLN A 119 -0.92 9.13 10.62
N THR A 120 -1.50 10.32 10.70
CA THR A 120 -0.96 11.46 11.46
C THR A 120 -1.92 11.86 12.57
N LYS A 121 -1.52 12.81 13.41
CA LYS A 121 -2.44 13.43 14.40
C LYS A 121 -3.64 14.13 13.75
N ALA A 122 -3.52 14.58 12.50
CA ALA A 122 -4.59 15.25 11.76
C ALA A 122 -5.55 14.27 11.06
N GLY A 123 -5.23 12.97 11.07
CA GLY A 123 -6.00 11.93 10.38
C GLY A 123 -5.16 11.13 9.39
N THR A 124 -5.85 10.26 8.64
CA THR A 124 -5.25 9.36 7.64
C THR A 124 -5.16 10.04 6.28
N VAL A 125 -3.96 10.11 5.72
CA VAL A 125 -3.74 10.47 4.32
C VAL A 125 -3.58 9.20 3.50
N GLY A 126 -4.27 9.12 2.36
CA GLY A 126 -4.23 7.97 1.45
C GLY A 126 -3.73 8.36 0.07
N GLN A 127 -2.96 7.49 -0.56
CA GLN A 127 -2.59 7.59 -1.97
C GLN A 127 -2.76 6.22 -2.63
N ILE A 128 -3.22 6.21 -3.88
CA ILE A 128 -3.34 5.00 -4.69
C ILE A 128 -2.51 5.14 -5.98
N ASN A 129 -1.77 4.09 -6.32
CA ASN A 129 -1.01 4.00 -7.55
C ASN A 129 -1.13 2.59 -8.15
N ALA A 130 -1.13 2.48 -9.48
CA ALA A 130 -1.21 1.20 -10.18
C ALA A 130 0.17 0.76 -10.70
N PHE A 131 0.48 -0.51 -10.51
CA PHE A 131 1.70 -1.16 -10.98
C PHE A 131 1.35 -2.41 -11.77
N LEU A 132 2.00 -2.60 -12.92
CA LEU A 132 1.92 -3.81 -13.72
C LEU A 132 3.02 -4.79 -13.35
N ALA A 133 2.75 -6.07 -13.62
CA ALA A 133 3.73 -7.12 -13.48
C ALA A 133 4.83 -6.99 -14.55
N GLY A 134 6.09 -6.93 -14.12
CA GLY A 134 7.25 -7.04 -15.01
C GLY A 134 7.54 -8.50 -15.41
N ALA A 135 8.67 -8.70 -16.10
CA ALA A 135 9.06 -10.02 -16.64
C ALA A 135 9.18 -11.13 -15.56
N GLY A 136 9.48 -10.77 -14.31
CA GLY A 136 9.53 -11.70 -13.18
C GLY A 136 8.20 -11.92 -12.45
N GLY A 137 7.08 -11.41 -12.98
CA GLY A 137 5.75 -11.48 -12.35
C GLY A 137 5.56 -10.55 -11.15
N ARG A 138 6.61 -9.84 -10.75
CA ARG A 138 6.58 -8.82 -9.69
C ARG A 138 5.88 -7.57 -10.20
N PHE A 139 4.98 -7.02 -9.39
CA PHE A 139 4.23 -5.80 -9.73
C PHE A 139 5.04 -4.55 -9.40
N ASP A 140 6.08 -4.28 -10.18
CA ASP A 140 7.03 -3.19 -9.94
C ASP A 140 7.10 -2.14 -11.05
N GLN A 141 6.28 -2.28 -12.11
CA GLN A 141 6.25 -1.33 -13.22
C GLN A 141 5.12 -0.31 -13.05
N PRO A 142 5.38 0.92 -12.57
CA PRO A 142 4.33 1.93 -12.45
C PRO A 142 3.81 2.36 -13.83
N LEU A 143 2.57 2.81 -13.88
CA LEU A 143 2.10 3.59 -15.04
C LEU A 143 2.93 4.86 -15.20
N ALA A 144 3.30 5.20 -16.42
CA ALA A 144 4.03 6.43 -16.70
C ALA A 144 3.04 7.59 -16.82
N PHE A 145 3.22 8.63 -15.99
CA PHE A 145 2.41 9.84 -16.04
C PHE A 145 3.04 10.88 -16.98
N HIS A 146 2.21 11.45 -17.85
CA HIS A 146 2.59 12.44 -18.85
C HIS A 146 1.97 13.78 -18.44
N ALA A 147 2.79 14.64 -17.84
CA ALA A 147 2.32 15.88 -17.19
C ALA A 147 1.75 16.90 -18.17
N ASP A 148 2.25 16.91 -19.41
CA ASP A 148 1.80 17.78 -20.50
C ASP A 148 0.35 17.53 -20.91
N THR A 149 -0.08 16.27 -20.86
CA THR A 149 -1.41 15.80 -21.30
C THR A 149 -2.28 15.32 -20.15
N GLN A 150 -1.75 15.35 -18.91
CA GLN A 150 -2.38 14.79 -17.71
C GLN A 150 -2.93 13.38 -17.94
N SER A 151 -2.13 12.54 -18.61
CA SER A 151 -2.52 11.20 -19.00
C SER A 151 -1.52 10.16 -18.51
N TRP A 152 -1.92 8.89 -18.54
CA TRP A 152 -1.06 7.77 -18.20
C TRP A 152 -0.84 6.89 -19.42
N SER A 153 0.32 6.25 -19.50
CA SER A 153 0.58 5.16 -20.44
C SER A 153 0.99 3.91 -19.70
N LEU A 154 0.81 2.77 -20.38
CA LEU A 154 1.41 1.52 -19.94
C LEU A 154 2.95 1.63 -20.05
N PRO A 155 3.70 1.02 -19.12
CA PRO A 155 5.17 1.10 -19.08
C PRO A 155 5.83 0.43 -20.30
N ASP A 156 5.21 -0.58 -20.88
CA ASP A 156 5.66 -1.31 -22.07
C ASP A 156 5.15 -0.70 -23.39
N GLU A 157 4.16 0.19 -23.34
CA GLU A 157 3.61 0.89 -24.50
C GLU A 157 3.57 2.42 -24.29
N PRO A 158 4.72 3.10 -24.14
CA PRO A 158 4.77 4.53 -23.81
C PRO A 158 4.21 5.44 -24.93
N ALA A 159 4.16 4.94 -26.16
CA ALA A 159 3.52 5.60 -27.30
C ALA A 159 2.13 5.03 -27.64
N GLY A 160 1.62 4.11 -26.81
CA GLY A 160 0.34 3.44 -26.99
C GLY A 160 -0.85 4.25 -26.48
N LEU A 161 -1.92 3.54 -26.12
CA LEU A 161 -3.16 4.16 -25.65
C LEU A 161 -2.91 5.05 -24.42
N ARG A 162 -3.41 6.29 -24.48
CA ARG A 162 -3.41 7.22 -23.35
C ARG A 162 -4.62 6.96 -22.46
N LEU A 163 -4.36 6.76 -21.18
CA LEU A 163 -5.35 6.55 -20.16
C LEU A 163 -5.65 7.87 -19.46
N THR A 164 -6.92 8.13 -19.18
CA THR A 164 -7.37 9.33 -18.44
C THR A 164 -7.25 9.19 -16.93
N GLY A 165 -6.75 8.04 -16.46
CA GLY A 165 -6.60 7.71 -15.05
C GLY A 165 -5.86 6.39 -14.88
N ILE A 166 -5.67 5.98 -13.64
CA ILE A 166 -5.05 4.69 -13.31
C ILE A 166 -6.06 3.54 -13.23
N GLY A 167 -7.34 3.79 -13.56
CA GLY A 167 -8.39 2.76 -13.60
C GLY A 167 -9.02 2.44 -12.26
N ALA A 168 -8.60 3.10 -11.19
CA ALA A 168 -9.26 3.07 -9.89
C ALA A 168 -8.96 4.34 -9.11
N GLU A 169 -9.85 4.67 -8.17
CA GLU A 169 -9.75 5.85 -7.31
C GLU A 169 -9.97 5.45 -5.86
N LEU A 170 -9.18 6.03 -4.95
CA LEU A 170 -9.35 5.87 -3.51
C LEU A 170 -10.38 6.90 -3.04
N VAL A 171 -11.61 6.46 -2.82
CA VAL A 171 -12.75 7.33 -2.47
C VAL A 171 -12.79 7.62 -0.97
N ALA A 172 -12.44 6.62 -0.16
CA ALA A 172 -12.39 6.77 1.27
C ALA A 172 -11.27 5.91 1.86
N GLN A 173 -10.64 6.43 2.90
CA GLN A 173 -9.60 5.74 3.63
C GLN A 173 -9.65 6.13 5.10
N SER A 174 -9.32 5.18 5.97
CA SER A 174 -9.09 5.41 7.39
C SER A 174 -8.15 4.35 7.93
N MET A 175 -7.23 4.76 8.79
CA MET A 175 -6.38 3.91 9.61
C MET A 175 -6.48 4.37 11.05
N THR A 176 -6.98 3.51 11.92
CA THR A 176 -7.16 3.80 13.35
C THR A 176 -6.61 2.66 14.20
N GLY A 177 -6.58 2.87 15.52
CA GLY A 177 -6.01 1.92 16.47
C GLY A 177 -4.52 2.14 16.70
N THR A 178 -3.93 1.28 17.55
CA THR A 178 -2.54 1.38 18.02
C THR A 178 -1.84 0.03 17.90
N ALA A 179 -0.53 -0.03 18.20
CA ALA A 179 0.20 -1.29 18.24
C ALA A 179 -0.38 -2.29 19.26
N GLU A 180 -0.89 -1.79 20.39
CA GLU A 180 -1.46 -2.63 21.46
C GLU A 180 -2.86 -3.12 21.14
N THR A 181 -3.66 -2.33 20.44
CA THR A 181 -5.07 -2.64 20.13
C THR A 181 -5.26 -3.23 18.74
N GLY A 182 -4.21 -3.21 17.91
CA GLY A 182 -4.26 -3.53 16.49
C GLY A 182 -4.74 -2.35 15.65
N ARG A 183 -4.46 -2.44 14.35
CA ARG A 183 -4.88 -1.45 13.36
C ARG A 183 -6.20 -1.84 12.73
N THR A 184 -7.11 -0.88 12.63
CA THR A 184 -8.33 -1.02 11.83
C THR A 184 -8.20 -0.16 10.59
N ILE A 185 -8.33 -0.77 9.43
CA ILE A 185 -8.24 -0.12 8.13
C ILE A 185 -9.57 -0.22 7.40
N ILE A 186 -10.06 0.91 6.90
CA ILE A 186 -11.26 0.97 6.06
C ILE A 186 -10.88 1.64 4.75
N LEU A 187 -11.07 0.95 3.64
CA LEU A 187 -10.82 1.46 2.29
C LEU A 187 -12.09 1.37 1.46
N THR A 188 -12.34 2.38 0.63
CA THR A 188 -13.28 2.31 -0.49
C THR A 188 -12.54 2.66 -1.77
N ILE A 189 -12.53 1.74 -2.73
CA ILE A 189 -11.93 1.93 -4.05
C ILE A 189 -13.05 1.91 -5.09
N ALA A 190 -13.14 2.98 -5.88
CA ALA A 190 -14.01 3.02 -7.06
C ALA A 190 -13.22 2.55 -8.29
N LYS A 191 -13.73 1.54 -8.98
CA LYS A 191 -13.17 1.08 -10.24
C LYS A 191 -13.63 2.01 -11.36
N GLN A 192 -12.66 2.57 -12.08
CA GLN A 192 -12.92 3.41 -13.24
C GLN A 192 -12.97 2.56 -14.52
N SER A 193 -13.87 2.96 -15.42
CA SER A 193 -14.04 2.44 -16.76
C SER A 193 -13.26 3.33 -17.72
N PHE A 194 -12.45 2.72 -18.58
CA PHE A 194 -11.81 3.48 -19.65
C PHE A 194 -12.77 3.59 -20.83
N LYS A 195 -13.10 4.83 -21.20
CA LYS A 195 -13.68 5.09 -22.52
C LYS A 195 -12.52 5.17 -23.50
N ARG A 196 -12.48 4.24 -24.47
CA ARG A 196 -11.60 4.38 -25.64
C ARG A 196 -12.05 5.67 -26.36
N ARG A 197 -11.14 6.62 -26.51
CA ARG A 197 -11.33 7.78 -27.39
C ARG A 197 -10.85 7.43 -28.79
#